data_AF-V6I8G3-F1
#
_entry.id   AF-V6I8G3-F1
#
_cell.length_a   1.000
_cell.length_b   1.000
_cell.length_c   1.000
_cell.angle_alpha   90.00
_cell.angle_beta   90.00
_cell.angle_gamma   90.00
#
_symmetry.space_group_name_H-M   'P 1'
#
loop_
_entity.id
_entity.type
_entity.pdbx_description
1 polymer ?
#
loop_
_entity_poly.entity_id
_entity_poly.type
_entity_poly.pdbx_seq_one_letter_code
_entity_poly.pdbx_strand_id
1 'polypeptide(L)'
;MAKFKNTDPNQLRMHVLDFQELIGEGHPIHGFKKVIDRLDFENFEKNYQNDETGRPAISPKKVISALFYSILIGNLSMRELCRLSKLRAELIYLKVVLSALKRFLSTERRSKRTQILTILETYYSDA
;
A
#
# COMPACT_ATOMS: atom_id res chain seq x y z
N MET A 1 -45.40 -7.89 -25.08
CA MET A 1 -44.45 -6.86 -24.62
C MET A 1 -43.58 -7.46 -23.52
N ALA A 2 -42.28 -7.64 -23.75
CA ALA A 2 -41.37 -8.18 -22.73
C ALA A 2 -41.13 -7.12 -21.67
N LYS A 3 -41.57 -7.38 -20.43
CA LYS A 3 -41.63 -6.38 -19.35
C LYS A 3 -40.33 -6.21 -18.56
N PHE A 4 -39.35 -7.12 -18.69
CA PHE A 4 -38.11 -7.06 -17.91
C PHE A 4 -36.90 -7.52 -18.72
N LYS A 5 -35.76 -6.81 -18.57
CA LYS A 5 -34.47 -7.28 -19.07
C LYS A 5 -34.06 -8.51 -18.27
N ASN A 6 -33.79 -9.61 -18.96
CA ASN A 6 -33.27 -10.82 -18.34
C ASN A 6 -31.80 -10.55 -17.97
N THR A 7 -31.55 -10.24 -16.70
CA THR A 7 -30.19 -10.01 -16.21
C THR A 7 -29.56 -11.34 -15.83
N ASP A 8 -28.60 -11.79 -16.64
CA ASP A 8 -27.75 -12.95 -16.32
C ASP A 8 -26.82 -12.59 -15.14
N PRO A 9 -26.86 -13.34 -14.02
CA PRO A 9 -25.96 -13.15 -12.88
C PRO A 9 -24.48 -13.36 -13.23
N ASN A 10 -24.16 -14.14 -14.25
CA ASN A 10 -22.80 -14.45 -14.67
C ASN A 10 -22.24 -13.44 -15.68
N GLN A 11 -23.05 -12.49 -16.13
CA GLN A 11 -22.62 -11.46 -17.07
C GLN A 11 -21.67 -10.49 -16.37
N LEU A 12 -20.42 -10.41 -16.86
CA LEU A 12 -19.44 -9.43 -16.42
C LEU A 12 -19.99 -8.00 -16.58
N ARG A 13 -20.04 -7.26 -15.47
CA ARG A 13 -20.43 -5.85 -15.45
C ARG A 13 -19.28 -5.00 -14.96
N MET A 14 -19.04 -3.90 -15.64
CA MET A 14 -18.13 -2.87 -15.18
C MET A 14 -18.91 -1.92 -14.27
N HIS A 15 -18.60 -1.93 -12.99
CA HIS A 15 -19.12 -0.96 -12.03
C HIS A 15 -18.06 0.12 -11.79
N VAL A 16 -18.39 1.37 -12.09
CA VAL A 16 -17.56 2.50 -11.70
C VAL A 16 -17.73 2.70 -10.19
N LEU A 17 -16.64 2.57 -9.44
CA LEU A 17 -16.66 2.78 -7.99
C LEU A 17 -16.63 4.27 -7.69
N ASP A 18 -17.73 4.81 -7.15
CA ASP A 18 -17.71 6.12 -6.52
C ASP A 18 -17.28 5.97 -5.06
N PHE A 19 -16.02 6.29 -4.78
CA PHE A 19 -15.49 6.18 -3.42
C PHE A 19 -16.11 7.18 -2.43
N GLN A 20 -16.74 8.26 -2.87
CA GLN A 20 -17.47 9.15 -1.96
C GLN A 20 -18.81 8.53 -1.53
N GLU A 21 -19.48 7.81 -2.43
CA GLU A 21 -20.70 7.08 -2.08
C GLU A 21 -20.40 5.82 -1.26
N LEU A 22 -19.34 5.08 -1.63
CA LEU A 22 -18.90 3.85 -0.94
C LEU A 22 -18.36 4.12 0.47
N ILE A 23 -17.77 5.29 0.68
CA ILE A 23 -17.16 5.68 1.94
C ILE A 23 -17.92 6.89 2.45
N GLY A 24 -18.88 6.65 3.34
CA GLY A 24 -19.73 7.72 3.88
C GLY A 24 -18.92 8.84 4.55
N GLU A 25 -19.48 10.05 4.54
CA GLU A 25 -18.79 11.28 4.95
C GLU A 25 -18.19 11.26 6.36
N GLY A 26 -18.80 10.51 7.30
CA GLY A 26 -18.32 10.34 8.66
C GLY A 26 -17.11 9.40 8.81
N HIS A 27 -16.64 8.78 7.73
CA HIS A 27 -15.58 7.79 7.80
C HIS A 27 -14.21 8.46 8.06
N PRO A 28 -13.39 7.94 9.02
CA PRO A 28 -12.15 8.59 9.46
C PRO A 28 -11.10 8.74 8.35
N ILE A 29 -11.22 7.97 7.27
CA ILE A 29 -10.29 8.03 6.13
C ILE A 29 -10.25 9.39 5.45
N HIS A 30 -11.34 10.15 5.45
CA HIS A 30 -11.34 11.48 4.83
C HIS A 30 -10.46 12.44 5.62
N GLY A 31 -10.55 12.41 6.95
CA GLY A 31 -9.65 13.16 7.84
C GLY A 31 -8.20 12.69 7.71
N PHE A 32 -7.98 11.37 7.73
CA PHE A 32 -6.66 10.78 7.55
C PHE A 32 -6.02 11.21 6.22
N LYS A 33 -6.75 11.13 5.11
CA LYS A 33 -6.26 11.53 3.78
C LYS A 33 -5.86 13.00 3.76
N LYS A 34 -6.68 13.90 4.36
CA LYS A 34 -6.35 15.32 4.49
C LYS A 34 -5.05 15.55 5.26
N VAL A 35 -4.78 14.77 6.30
CA VAL A 35 -3.53 14.86 7.09
C VAL A 35 -2.35 14.38 6.24
N ILE A 36 -2.45 13.19 5.64
CA ILE A 36 -1.40 12.64 4.77
C ILE A 36 -1.08 13.56 3.58
N ASP A 37 -2.08 14.23 3.01
CA ASP A 37 -1.88 15.15 1.90
C ASP A 37 -1.13 16.43 2.27
N ARG A 38 -1.07 16.78 3.55
CA ARG A 38 -0.31 17.92 4.08
C ARG A 38 1.12 17.57 4.46
N LEU A 39 1.45 16.29 4.57
CA LEU A 39 2.81 15.86 4.89
C LEU A 39 3.71 16.04 3.67
N ASP A 40 4.88 16.63 3.90
CA ASP A 40 5.93 16.76 2.90
C ASP A 40 6.74 15.46 2.79
N PHE A 41 6.85 14.95 1.57
CA PHE A 41 7.63 13.75 1.24
C PHE A 41 8.81 14.06 0.31
N GLU A 42 9.05 15.32 -0.07
CA GLU A 42 10.07 15.69 -1.04
C GLU A 42 11.45 15.16 -0.66
N ASN A 43 11.83 15.22 0.61
CA ASN A 43 13.14 14.71 1.07
C ASN A 43 13.29 13.19 0.90
N PHE A 44 12.20 12.42 0.94
CA PHE A 44 12.23 10.99 0.65
C PHE A 44 12.27 10.73 -0.86
N GLU A 45 11.62 11.58 -1.65
CA GLU A 45 11.52 11.44 -3.11
C GLU A 45 12.79 11.91 -3.83
N LYS A 46 13.52 12.90 -3.29
CA LYS A 46 14.81 13.41 -3.84
C LYS A 46 15.87 12.33 -3.99
N ASN A 47 15.89 11.37 -3.06
CA ASN A 47 16.84 10.26 -3.09
C ASN A 47 16.38 9.12 -4.01
N TYR A 48 15.19 9.24 -4.60
CA TYR A 48 14.59 8.20 -5.41
C TYR A 48 14.77 8.51 -6.90
N GLN A 49 15.58 7.71 -7.59
CA GLN A 49 15.73 7.76 -9.04
C GLN A 49 15.04 6.53 -9.63
N ASN A 50 14.10 6.74 -10.55
CA ASN A 50 13.61 5.64 -11.38
C ASN A 50 14.66 5.38 -12.45
N ASP A 51 15.22 4.18 -12.44
CA ASP A 51 16.03 3.61 -13.49
C ASP A 51 15.20 3.37 -14.76
N GLU A 52 15.74 3.73 -15.94
CA GLU A 52 15.03 3.65 -17.23
C GLU A 52 14.60 2.22 -17.61
N THR A 53 15.17 1.20 -16.96
CA THR A 53 14.98 -0.21 -17.27
C THR A 53 14.15 -0.96 -16.20
N GLY A 54 13.49 -0.24 -15.27
CA GLY A 54 12.80 -0.81 -14.12
C GLY A 54 11.29 -0.53 -14.03
N ARG A 55 10.61 -1.28 -13.16
CA ARG A 55 9.27 -0.91 -12.69
C ARG A 55 9.43 0.27 -11.73
N PRO A 56 8.71 1.39 -11.91
CA PRO A 56 8.86 2.55 -11.06
C PRO A 56 8.57 2.18 -9.61
N ALA A 57 9.33 2.80 -8.72
CA ALA A 57 9.21 2.53 -7.31
C ALA A 57 7.89 3.01 -6.72
N ILE A 58 7.57 2.45 -5.55
CA ILE A 58 6.39 2.88 -4.80
C ILE A 58 6.70 4.25 -4.17
N SER A 59 5.83 5.23 -4.39
CA SER A 59 5.93 6.52 -3.69
C SER A 59 5.93 6.31 -2.16
N PRO A 60 6.86 6.93 -1.42
CA PRO A 60 6.92 6.89 0.05
C PRO A 60 5.59 7.26 0.71
N LYS A 61 4.88 8.24 0.15
CA LYS A 61 3.56 8.66 0.62
C LYS A 61 2.57 7.50 0.68
N LYS A 62 2.54 6.62 -0.33
CA LYS A 62 1.65 5.45 -0.36
C LYS A 62 2.01 4.42 0.71
N VAL A 63 3.31 4.22 0.95
CA VAL A 63 3.83 3.29 1.96
C VAL A 63 3.43 3.78 3.36
N ILE A 64 3.69 5.05 3.66
CA ILE A 64 3.36 5.67 4.94
C ILE A 64 1.85 5.73 5.17
N SER A 65 1.07 6.06 4.13
CA SER A 65 -0.40 6.02 4.19
C SER A 65 -0.90 4.66 4.63
N ALA A 66 -0.35 3.59 4.05
CA ALA A 66 -0.71 2.22 4.37
C ALA A 66 -0.38 1.87 5.83
N LEU A 67 0.82 2.23 6.30
CA LEU A 67 1.29 1.94 7.65
C LEU A 67 0.51 2.71 8.71
N PHE A 68 0.33 4.02 8.55
CA PHE A 68 -0.41 4.80 9.54
C PHE A 68 -1.90 4.46 9.55
N TYR A 69 -2.47 4.16 8.37
CA TYR A 69 -3.85 3.70 8.33
C TYR A 69 -4.00 2.31 8.98
N SER A 70 -2.99 1.43 8.88
CA SER A 70 -2.98 0.14 9.58
C SER A 70 -3.08 0.28 11.10
N ILE A 71 -2.40 1.28 11.65
CA ILE A 71 -2.40 1.61 13.06
C ILE A 71 -3.79 2.14 13.45
N LEU A 72 -4.32 3.09 12.67
CA LEU A 72 -5.62 3.72 12.91
C LEU A 72 -6.77 2.70 13.01
N ILE A 73 -6.74 1.64 12.21
CA ILE A 73 -7.81 0.62 12.16
C ILE A 73 -7.56 -0.60 13.07
N GLY A 74 -6.62 -0.52 14.00
CA GLY A 74 -6.37 -1.56 15.00
C GLY A 74 -5.09 -2.37 14.81
N ASN A 75 -4.00 -1.72 14.38
CA ASN A 75 -2.65 -2.32 14.29
C ASN A 75 -2.56 -3.58 13.42
N LEU A 76 -3.02 -3.49 12.17
CA LEU A 76 -2.94 -4.61 11.25
C LEU A 76 -1.50 -4.97 10.86
N SER A 77 -1.23 -6.27 10.80
CA SER A 77 0.02 -6.78 10.23
C SER A 77 0.13 -6.45 8.74
N MET A 78 1.36 -6.35 8.22
CA MET A 78 1.58 -6.07 6.79
C MET A 78 0.97 -7.12 5.86
N ARG A 79 0.96 -8.39 6.28
CA ARG A 79 0.34 -9.48 5.51
C ARG A 79 -1.16 -9.26 5.38
N GLU A 80 -1.79 -8.90 6.49
CA GLU A 80 -3.21 -8.66 6.54
C GLU A 80 -3.58 -7.39 5.76
N LEU A 81 -2.76 -6.35 5.86
CA LEU A 81 -2.97 -5.13 5.10
C LEU A 81 -2.88 -5.37 3.58
N CYS A 82 -1.93 -6.21 3.14
CA CYS A 82 -1.82 -6.63 1.73
C CYS A 82 -3.01 -7.49 1.26
N ARG A 83 -3.66 -8.25 2.16
CA ARG A 83 -4.86 -9.02 1.86
C ARG A 83 -6.06 -8.08 1.72
N LEU A 84 -6.24 -7.20 2.70
CA LEU A 84 -7.37 -6.28 2.79
C LEU A 84 -7.33 -5.19 1.73
N SER A 85 -6.16 -4.76 1.24
CA SER A 85 -6.08 -3.74 0.18
C SER A 85 -6.67 -4.17 -1.16
N LYS A 86 -7.00 -5.44 -1.33
CA LYS A 86 -7.70 -5.97 -2.51
C LYS A 86 -9.22 -5.99 -2.33
N LEU A 87 -9.70 -5.81 -1.10
CA LEU A 87 -11.08 -6.08 -0.70
C LEU A 87 -11.77 -4.87 -0.07
N ARG A 88 -11.04 -4.05 0.68
CA ARG A 88 -11.53 -2.90 1.43
C ARG A 88 -11.44 -1.63 0.58
N ALA A 89 -12.59 -1.01 0.33
CA ALA A 89 -12.73 0.18 -0.51
C ALA A 89 -11.87 1.36 0.00
N GLU A 90 -11.74 1.51 1.32
CA GLU A 90 -10.92 2.52 1.98
C GLU A 90 -9.42 2.39 1.65
N LEU A 91 -8.89 1.16 1.58
CA LEU A 91 -7.48 0.93 1.26
C LEU A 91 -7.22 1.14 -0.24
N ILE A 92 -8.21 0.83 -1.07
CA ILE A 92 -8.19 1.11 -2.52
C ILE A 92 -8.27 2.63 -2.75
N TYR A 93 -9.08 3.35 -1.98
CA TYR A 93 -9.23 4.80 -2.02
C TYR A 93 -7.92 5.54 -1.70
N LEU A 94 -7.14 5.03 -0.73
CA LEU A 94 -5.77 5.52 -0.46
C LEU A 94 -4.77 5.16 -1.57
N LYS A 95 -5.22 4.54 -2.67
CA LYS A 95 -4.42 4.08 -3.82
C LYS A 95 -3.24 3.20 -3.39
N VAL A 96 -3.45 2.38 -2.36
CA VAL A 96 -2.37 1.58 -1.78
C VAL A 96 -2.15 0.32 -2.61
N VAL A 97 -1.09 0.30 -3.41
CA VAL A 97 -0.67 -0.89 -4.17
C VAL A 97 0.34 -1.68 -3.36
N LEU A 98 -0.15 -2.58 -2.51
CA LEU A 98 0.68 -3.33 -1.54
C LEU A 98 1.46 -4.51 -2.08
N SER A 99 1.19 -4.94 -3.31
CA SER A 99 1.96 -6.02 -3.96
C SER A 99 3.47 -5.70 -4.00
N ALA A 100 3.84 -4.42 -4.05
CA ALA A 100 5.23 -4.00 -4.02
C ALA A 100 5.77 -3.79 -2.59
N LEU A 101 4.94 -3.59 -1.57
CA LEU A 101 5.34 -3.47 -0.15
C LEU A 101 5.81 -4.82 0.44
N LYS A 102 5.21 -5.93 0.01
CA LYS A 102 5.74 -7.28 0.28
C LYS A 102 7.19 -7.42 -0.21
N ARG A 103 7.48 -6.87 -1.39
CA ARG A 103 8.81 -6.90 -1.99
C ARG A 103 9.77 -6.00 -1.23
N PHE A 104 9.38 -4.76 -0.91
CA PHE A 104 10.14 -3.82 -0.07
C PHE A 104 10.59 -4.44 1.26
N LEU A 105 9.67 -5.09 1.99
CA LEU A 105 10.02 -5.77 3.24
C LEU A 105 10.92 -7.00 3.04
N SER A 106 10.76 -7.72 1.92
CA SER A 106 11.63 -8.85 1.60
C SER A 106 13.05 -8.40 1.25
N THR A 107 13.20 -7.27 0.53
CA THR A 107 14.49 -6.68 0.20
C THR A 107 15.15 -6.04 1.42
N GLU A 108 14.40 -5.30 2.25
CA GLU A 108 14.90 -4.71 3.50
C GLU A 108 15.35 -5.76 4.51
N ARG A 109 14.57 -6.85 4.68
CA ARG A 109 15.00 -7.98 5.52
C ARG A 109 16.28 -8.61 4.99
N ARG A 110 16.44 -8.75 3.67
CA ARG A 110 17.64 -9.31 3.07
C ARG A 110 18.85 -8.40 3.28
N SER A 111 18.70 -7.09 3.02
CA SER A 111 19.74 -6.08 3.22
C SER A 111 20.22 -6.00 4.66
N LYS A 112 19.30 -5.92 5.63
CA LYS A 112 19.64 -5.88 7.06
C LYS A 112 20.27 -7.18 7.56
N ARG A 113 19.82 -8.33 7.05
CA ARG A 113 20.41 -9.64 7.39
C ARG A 113 21.82 -9.75 6.83
N THR A 114 22.07 -9.27 5.61
CA THR A 114 23.40 -9.22 5.02
C THR A 114 24.32 -8.29 5.80
N GLN A 115 23.89 -7.08 6.17
CA GLN A 115 24.70 -6.18 6.99
C GLN A 115 25.05 -6.77 8.36
N ILE A 116 24.09 -7.41 9.03
CA ILE A 116 24.34 -8.08 10.31
C ILE A 116 25.30 -9.26 10.13
N LEU A 117 25.15 -10.08 9.09
CA LEU A 117 26.06 -11.18 8.80
C LEU A 117 27.46 -10.69 8.45
N THR A 118 27.59 -9.62 7.66
CA THR A 118 28.89 -9.00 7.35
C THR A 118 29.56 -8.46 8.60
N ILE A 119 28.82 -7.80 9.49
CA ILE A 119 29.33 -7.35 10.79
C ILE A 119 29.81 -8.56 11.60
N LEU A 120 28.99 -9.61 11.72
CA LEU A 120 29.35 -10.82 12.47
C LEU A 120 30.57 -11.54 11.85
N GLU A 121 30.65 -11.71 10.54
CA GLU A 121 31.80 -12.30 9.86
C GLU A 121 33.07 -11.45 10.05
N THR A 122 32.96 -10.13 10.07
CA THR A 122 34.09 -9.23 10.37
C THR A 122 34.58 -9.43 11.81
N TYR A 123 33.67 -9.55 12.78
CA TYR A 123 34.03 -9.72 14.19
C TYR A 123 34.49 -11.15 14.56
N TYR A 124 34.07 -12.17 13.80
CA TYR A 124 34.43 -13.58 14.05
C TYR A 124 35.58 -14.09 13.15
N SER A 125 36.08 -13.29 12.21
CA SER A 125 37.26 -13.63 11.40
C SER A 125 38.58 -13.07 11.96
N ASP A 126 38.50 -12.17 12.94
CA ASP A 126 39.63 -11.57 13.68
C ASP A 126 39.90 -12.24 15.05
N ALA A 127 39.30 -13.43 15.30
CA ALA A 127 39.51 -14.27 16.48
C ALA A 127 40.09 -15.63 16.09
#